data_AF-A0A7X6TTE3-F1
#
_entry.id   AF-A0A7X6TTE3-F1
#
_cell.length_a   1.000
_cell.length_b   1.000
_cell.length_c   1.000
_cell.angle_alpha   90.00
_cell.angle_beta   90.00
_cell.angle_gamma   90.00
#
_symmetry.space_group_name_H-M   'P 1'
#
loop_
_entity.id
_entity.type
_entity.pdbx_description
1 polymer ?
#
loop_
_entity_poly.entity_id
_entity_poly.type
_entity_poly.pdbx_seq_one_letter_code
_entity_poly.pdbx_strand_id
1 'polypeptide(L)'
;MNFIFCNINEMDNYQGITLDDQPKHEGNLVKDTSDVFEKDNFLDFNGRCYGYVRTGGEIHLDQHFKSVSEGTKSMGGITVVFCAAINEEELTIVGWYENATVFKEMVTLPLYDDEYLYFNFMADDKDCHLVSKEDRDFIIKRPRLTRQGKTMGKSNLWYAKSAYGRGEFIPRVIDEIQRDDLNFVPISLEDKIKQISSTLEDGNNLSLGHEAYDEEKDFLAAAYFTRALEKEETYEAYLGLAKSYQGALAYTKALEILEKMMSLYGEDEELINEAFSISDFILDYERASLYYKKQKSYEEEEMVQEEYYAYINELEDLVKSFGAYIKK
;
A
#
# COMPACT_ATOMS: atom_id res chain seq x y z
N MET A 1 -10.00 -1.84 -22.20
CA MET A 1 -9.48 -2.22 -20.88
C MET A 1 -8.23 -3.06 -21.10
N ASN A 2 -7.13 -2.67 -20.48
CA ASN A 2 -5.84 -3.33 -20.63
C ASN A 2 -5.60 -4.16 -19.36
N PHE A 3 -5.10 -5.38 -19.51
CA PHE A 3 -4.89 -6.30 -18.41
C PHE A 3 -3.44 -6.79 -18.34
N ILE A 4 -2.95 -6.94 -17.11
CA ILE A 4 -1.75 -7.70 -16.78
C ILE A 4 -2.15 -8.71 -15.70
N PHE A 5 -1.71 -9.95 -15.87
CA PHE A 5 -1.90 -11.01 -14.90
C PHE A 5 -0.55 -11.35 -14.27
N CYS A 6 -0.51 -11.37 -12.95
CA CYS A 6 0.69 -11.53 -12.15
C CYS A 6 0.62 -12.84 -11.36
N ASN A 7 1.58 -13.75 -11.52
CA ASN A 7 1.72 -14.89 -10.62
C ASN A 7 2.53 -14.47 -9.38
N ILE A 8 1.94 -14.66 -8.21
CA ILE A 8 2.56 -14.41 -6.91
C ILE A 8 2.43 -15.63 -5.99
N ASN A 9 3.14 -15.63 -4.86
CA ASN A 9 2.91 -16.61 -3.81
C ASN A 9 1.51 -16.43 -3.18
N GLU A 10 0.93 -17.51 -2.67
CA GLU A 10 -0.35 -17.50 -1.96
C GLU A 10 -0.15 -16.97 -0.53
N MET A 11 -0.95 -15.99 -0.16
CA MET A 11 -1.12 -15.45 1.20
C MET A 11 -2.58 -15.10 1.42
N ASP A 12 -3.01 -15.00 2.67
CA ASP A 12 -4.39 -14.70 3.01
C ASP A 12 -4.66 -13.20 2.89
N ASN A 13 -3.76 -12.33 3.36
CA ASN A 13 -4.00 -10.88 3.48
C ASN A 13 -3.04 -10.00 2.67
N TYR A 14 -1.82 -10.47 2.37
CA TYR A 14 -0.82 -9.66 1.64
C TYR A 14 -0.59 -8.26 2.26
N GLN A 15 -0.57 -8.20 3.60
CA GLN A 15 -0.37 -7.01 4.40
C GLN A 15 0.83 -7.19 5.35
N GLY A 16 1.90 -7.80 4.84
CA GLY A 16 3.04 -8.25 5.62
C GLY A 16 2.97 -9.74 5.97
N ILE A 17 4.06 -10.26 6.54
CA ILE A 17 4.17 -11.66 6.97
C ILE A 17 3.90 -11.74 8.46
N THR A 18 2.93 -12.56 8.85
CA THR A 18 2.61 -12.83 10.26
C THR A 18 2.67 -14.33 10.53
N LEU A 19 2.61 -14.75 11.80
CA LEU A 19 2.58 -16.18 12.14
C LEU A 19 1.41 -16.91 11.48
N ASP A 20 0.27 -16.24 11.29
CA ASP A 20 -0.95 -16.81 10.73
C ASP A 20 -1.04 -16.63 9.20
N ASP A 21 -0.28 -15.70 8.62
CA ASP A 21 -0.25 -15.44 7.19
C ASP A 21 1.17 -15.55 6.61
N GLN A 22 1.55 -16.79 6.30
CA GLN A 22 2.86 -17.15 5.74
C GLN A 22 2.76 -17.43 4.23
N PRO A 23 3.72 -16.94 3.42
CA PRO A 23 3.70 -17.14 1.98
C PRO A 23 3.87 -18.61 1.58
N LYS A 24 3.07 -19.05 0.61
CA LYS A 24 3.12 -20.40 0.04
C LYS A 24 3.38 -20.36 -1.45
N HIS A 25 4.33 -21.16 -1.89
CA HIS A 25 4.58 -21.43 -3.30
C HIS A 25 3.93 -22.76 -3.70
N GLU A 26 2.87 -22.68 -4.51
CA GLU A 26 2.14 -23.86 -5.00
C GLU A 26 1.68 -24.76 -3.83
N GLY A 27 1.12 -24.12 -2.79
CA GLY A 27 0.64 -24.77 -1.56
C GLY A 27 1.72 -25.12 -0.52
N ASN A 28 3.01 -24.93 -0.82
CA ASN A 28 4.11 -25.25 0.10
C ASN A 28 4.67 -23.98 0.75
N LEU A 29 4.90 -24.00 2.07
CA LEU A 29 5.51 -22.87 2.78
C LEU A 29 6.87 -22.48 2.18
N VAL A 30 7.04 -21.19 1.93
CA VAL A 30 8.32 -20.61 1.50
C VAL A 30 9.25 -20.59 2.71
N LYS A 31 10.45 -21.17 2.56
CA LYS A 31 11.42 -21.32 3.67
C LYS A 31 12.18 -20.04 3.99
N ASP A 32 12.48 -19.26 2.97
CA ASP A 32 13.21 -18.00 3.07
C ASP A 32 12.33 -16.90 2.51
N THR A 33 11.85 -16.04 3.41
CA THR A 33 10.89 -14.99 3.09
C THR A 33 11.55 -13.63 2.87
N SER A 34 12.88 -13.55 2.94
CA SER A 34 13.62 -12.29 2.80
C SER A 34 13.40 -11.60 1.46
N ASP A 35 13.18 -12.38 0.39
CA ASP A 35 12.93 -11.89 -0.97
C ASP A 35 11.45 -11.95 -1.39
N VAL A 36 10.51 -12.12 -0.45
CA VAL A 36 9.06 -12.18 -0.73
C VAL A 36 8.46 -10.78 -0.63
N PHE A 37 8.70 -9.96 -1.65
CA PHE A 37 8.20 -8.58 -1.67
C PHE A 37 6.71 -8.49 -2.00
N GLU A 38 6.11 -9.52 -2.62
CA GLU A 38 4.66 -9.54 -2.85
C GLU A 38 3.82 -9.60 -1.57
N LYS A 39 4.45 -9.83 -0.42
CA LYS A 39 3.79 -9.89 0.89
C LYS A 39 3.05 -8.60 1.26
N ASP A 40 3.41 -7.48 0.64
CA ASP A 40 2.83 -6.15 0.90
C ASP A 40 1.91 -5.67 -0.24
N ASN A 41 1.58 -6.53 -1.21
CA ASN A 41 0.78 -6.15 -2.39
C ASN A 41 -0.61 -5.60 -2.05
N PHE A 42 -1.13 -5.76 -0.84
CA PHE A 42 -2.40 -5.15 -0.44
C PHE A 42 -2.26 -4.42 0.91
N LEU A 43 -1.04 -4.02 1.24
CA LEU A 43 -0.74 -3.07 2.31
C LEU A 43 -1.00 -1.65 1.80
N ASP A 44 -1.88 -0.93 2.49
CA ASP A 44 -2.10 0.49 2.26
C ASP A 44 -0.94 1.27 2.89
N PHE A 45 -0.23 2.04 2.07
CA PHE A 45 0.77 3.02 2.49
C PHE A 45 0.29 4.40 2.03
N ASN A 46 -0.18 5.17 3.01
CA ASN A 46 -0.70 6.52 2.87
C ASN A 46 -1.77 6.69 1.79
N GLY A 47 -2.70 5.73 1.66
CA GLY A 47 -3.82 5.74 0.71
C GLY A 47 -3.46 5.21 -0.69
N ARG A 48 -2.46 4.32 -0.79
CA ARG A 48 -2.01 3.64 -2.02
C ARG A 48 -1.50 2.25 -1.72
N CYS A 49 -1.66 1.34 -2.67
CA CYS A 49 -0.97 0.05 -2.66
C CYS A 49 0.14 0.00 -3.72
N TYR A 50 1.22 -0.70 -3.38
CA TYR A 50 2.42 -0.84 -4.20
C TYR A 50 2.61 -2.31 -4.56
N GLY A 51 2.24 -2.65 -5.79
CA GLY A 51 2.19 -4.03 -6.25
C GLY A 51 3.55 -4.51 -6.78
N TYR A 52 4.07 -5.56 -6.16
CA TYR A 52 5.25 -6.29 -6.58
C TYR A 52 4.90 -7.58 -7.31
N VAL A 53 5.73 -7.88 -8.31
CA VAL A 53 5.85 -9.20 -8.92
C VAL A 53 7.27 -9.35 -9.44
N ARG A 54 7.88 -10.52 -9.25
CA ARG A 54 9.21 -10.77 -9.80
C ARG A 54 9.14 -10.93 -11.32
N THR A 55 9.58 -9.93 -12.08
CA THR A 55 9.47 -9.89 -13.55
C THR A 55 10.65 -10.55 -14.29
N GLY A 56 11.83 -10.62 -13.65
CA GLY A 56 13.08 -11.09 -14.27
C GLY A 56 13.67 -10.12 -15.31
N GLY A 57 13.14 -8.89 -15.41
CA GLY A 57 13.55 -7.87 -16.37
C GLY A 57 12.52 -6.72 -16.48
N GLU A 58 12.63 -5.92 -17.54
CA GLU A 58 11.69 -4.81 -17.79
C GLU A 58 10.29 -5.28 -18.23
N ILE A 59 9.26 -4.52 -17.87
CA ILE A 59 7.92 -4.62 -18.43
C ILE A 59 7.86 -3.81 -19.73
N HIS A 60 7.89 -4.48 -20.89
CA HIS A 60 7.91 -3.82 -22.20
C HIS A 60 6.54 -3.24 -22.63
N LEU A 61 6.15 -2.10 -22.05
CA LEU A 61 4.83 -1.48 -22.26
C LEU A 61 4.46 -1.28 -23.74
N ASP A 62 5.40 -0.83 -24.56
CA ASP A 62 5.27 -0.58 -26.01
C ASP A 62 5.01 -1.87 -26.81
N GLN A 63 5.57 -2.99 -26.38
CA GLN A 63 5.29 -4.30 -26.99
C GLN A 63 3.93 -4.82 -26.57
N HIS A 64 3.44 -4.42 -25.39
CA HIS A 64 2.27 -5.00 -24.74
C HIS A 64 0.96 -4.26 -24.92
N PHE A 65 1.01 -2.94 -25.08
CA PHE A 65 -0.17 -2.09 -25.18
C PHE A 65 -0.15 -1.25 -26.45
N LYS A 66 -1.33 -1.11 -27.07
CA LYS A 66 -1.46 -0.33 -28.31
C LYS A 66 -1.24 1.15 -28.01
N SER A 67 -0.64 1.86 -28.96
CA SER A 67 -0.43 3.31 -28.91
C SER A 67 0.50 3.79 -27.80
N VAL A 68 1.33 2.89 -27.25
CA VAL A 68 2.42 3.25 -26.33
C VAL A 68 3.70 3.43 -27.14
N SER A 69 4.34 4.58 -26.98
CA SER A 69 5.62 4.89 -27.63
C SER A 69 6.76 4.09 -26.99
N GLU A 70 7.75 3.71 -27.80
CA GLU A 70 9.01 3.17 -27.31
C GLU A 70 9.65 4.12 -26.30
N GLY A 71 10.19 3.58 -25.20
CA GLY A 71 10.80 4.37 -24.14
C GLY A 71 9.83 4.96 -23.10
N THR A 72 8.53 4.69 -23.22
CA THR A 72 7.55 5.05 -22.17
C THR A 72 7.92 4.37 -20.84
N LYS A 73 8.13 5.16 -19.78
CA LYS A 73 8.58 4.67 -18.47
C LYS A 73 7.45 4.12 -17.60
N SER A 74 6.23 4.63 -17.78
CA SER A 74 5.05 4.17 -17.05
C SER A 74 3.76 4.38 -17.84
N MET A 75 2.73 3.62 -17.50
CA MET A 75 1.40 3.72 -18.12
C MET A 75 0.30 3.48 -17.09
N GLY A 76 -0.64 4.43 -16.98
CA GLY A 76 -1.84 4.31 -16.14
C GLY A 76 -3.02 3.64 -16.84
N GLY A 77 -4.09 3.39 -16.08
CA GLY A 77 -5.35 2.83 -16.59
C GLY A 77 -5.28 1.34 -16.94
N ILE A 78 -4.42 0.59 -16.23
CA ILE A 78 -4.25 -0.86 -16.41
C ILE A 78 -4.95 -1.59 -15.26
N THR A 79 -5.69 -2.65 -15.57
CA THR A 79 -6.16 -3.59 -14.54
C THR A 79 -5.08 -4.64 -14.32
N VAL A 80 -4.50 -4.67 -13.12
CA VAL A 80 -3.46 -5.64 -12.72
C VAL A 80 -4.12 -6.69 -11.85
N VAL A 81 -4.15 -7.94 -12.32
CA VAL A 81 -4.80 -9.05 -11.63
C VAL A 81 -3.74 -9.96 -11.03
N PHE A 82 -3.75 -10.10 -9.71
CA PHE A 82 -2.87 -10.98 -8.98
C PHE A 82 -3.47 -12.38 -8.87
N CYS A 83 -2.69 -13.38 -9.22
CA CYS A 83 -3.06 -14.78 -9.20
C CYS A 83 -2.07 -15.58 -8.34
N ALA A 84 -2.58 -16.48 -7.52
CA ALA A 84 -1.75 -17.36 -6.69
C ALA A 84 -1.99 -18.83 -7.04
N ALA A 85 -0.92 -19.62 -6.98
CA ALA A 85 -0.99 -21.04 -7.30
C ALA A 85 -1.51 -21.83 -6.10
N ILE A 86 -2.66 -22.49 -6.27
CA ILE A 86 -3.24 -23.41 -5.28
C ILE A 86 -2.45 -24.74 -5.30
N ASN A 87 -2.00 -25.14 -6.49
CA ASN A 87 -1.13 -26.30 -6.72
C ASN A 87 -0.39 -26.12 -8.06
N GLU A 88 0.39 -27.12 -8.49
CA GLU A 88 1.17 -27.08 -9.73
C GLU A 88 0.33 -26.82 -11.00
N GLU A 89 -0.98 -27.10 -10.98
CA GLU A 89 -1.88 -27.06 -12.13
C GLU A 89 -2.95 -25.98 -12.06
N GLU A 90 -3.13 -25.34 -10.91
CA GLU A 90 -4.27 -24.47 -10.65
C GLU A 90 -3.83 -23.17 -10.02
N LEU A 91 -4.44 -22.11 -10.52
CA LEU A 91 -4.33 -20.74 -10.06
C LEU A 91 -5.71 -20.26 -9.64
N THR A 92 -5.74 -19.30 -8.73
CA THR A 92 -6.92 -18.51 -8.47
C THR A 92 -6.58 -17.02 -8.51
N ILE A 93 -7.57 -16.18 -8.76
CA ILE A 93 -7.43 -14.74 -8.58
C ILE A 93 -7.49 -14.47 -7.09
N VAL A 94 -6.49 -13.78 -6.55
CA VAL A 94 -6.49 -13.36 -5.14
C VAL A 94 -6.99 -11.93 -4.99
N GLY A 95 -6.72 -11.09 -5.97
CA GLY A 95 -7.11 -9.69 -5.95
C GLY A 95 -6.64 -8.96 -7.20
N TRP A 96 -6.99 -7.68 -7.31
CA TRP A 96 -6.61 -6.85 -8.43
C TRP A 96 -6.50 -5.39 -8.04
N TYR A 97 -5.77 -4.65 -8.86
CA TYR A 97 -5.81 -3.20 -8.89
C TYR A 97 -6.53 -2.76 -10.16
N GLU A 98 -7.54 -1.91 -10.00
CA GLU A 98 -8.10 -1.12 -11.08
C GLU A 98 -7.28 0.14 -11.30
N ASN A 99 -7.35 0.70 -12.51
CA ASN A 99 -6.71 1.97 -12.85
C ASN A 99 -5.21 2.12 -12.47
N ALA A 100 -4.49 1.00 -12.36
CA ALA A 100 -3.12 1.00 -11.88
C ALA A 100 -2.16 1.66 -12.87
N THR A 101 -1.12 2.27 -12.31
CA THR A 101 0.07 2.69 -13.03
C THR A 101 1.08 1.55 -13.03
N VAL A 102 1.52 1.14 -14.22
CA VAL A 102 2.55 0.12 -14.43
C VAL A 102 3.86 0.81 -14.79
N PHE A 103 4.95 0.42 -14.15
CA PHE A 103 6.29 0.91 -14.42
C PHE A 103 7.07 -0.07 -15.29
N LYS A 104 7.82 0.47 -16.26
CA LYS A 104 8.68 -0.30 -17.15
C LYS A 104 9.79 -1.00 -16.37
N GLU A 105 10.44 -0.25 -15.48
CA GLU A 105 11.46 -0.74 -14.56
C GLU A 105 10.84 -0.84 -13.17
N MET A 106 11.26 -1.85 -12.40
CA MET A 106 10.89 -1.94 -10.99
C MET A 106 11.37 -0.68 -10.26
N VAL A 107 10.47 -0.05 -9.52
CA VAL A 107 10.80 1.10 -8.69
C VAL A 107 11.33 0.59 -7.35
N THR A 108 12.44 1.18 -6.91
CA THR A 108 12.97 1.06 -5.55
C THR A 108 12.80 2.41 -4.89
N LEU A 109 11.79 2.53 -4.02
CA LEU A 109 11.51 3.74 -3.26
C LEU A 109 12.17 3.61 -1.88
N PRO A 110 13.21 4.41 -1.57
CA PRO A 110 13.75 4.45 -0.22
C PRO A 110 12.71 4.99 0.75
N LEU A 111 12.57 4.29 1.87
CA LEU A 111 11.96 4.78 3.10
C LEU A 111 13.10 5.17 4.09
N TYR A 112 12.80 5.42 5.36
CA TYR A 112 13.81 5.67 6.39
C TYR A 112 14.54 4.38 6.80
N ASP A 113 15.69 4.52 7.48
CA ASP A 113 16.44 3.43 8.12
C ASP A 113 16.73 2.20 7.23
N ASP A 114 17.16 2.45 5.98
CA ASP A 114 17.49 1.43 4.98
C ASP A 114 16.31 0.53 4.55
N GLU A 115 15.07 0.95 4.81
CA GLU A 115 13.88 0.29 4.30
C GLU A 115 13.56 0.74 2.86
N TYR A 116 12.97 -0.16 2.06
CA TYR A 116 12.64 0.11 0.67
C TYR A 116 11.31 -0.52 0.30
N LEU A 117 10.49 0.22 -0.47
CA LEU A 117 9.39 -0.36 -1.23
C LEU A 117 9.86 -0.74 -2.63
N TYR A 118 9.67 -2.00 -2.99
CA TYR A 118 9.93 -2.52 -4.32
C TYR A 118 8.61 -2.79 -5.03
N PHE A 119 8.36 -2.16 -6.18
CA PHE A 119 7.09 -2.34 -6.88
C PHE A 119 7.20 -2.15 -8.39
N ASN A 120 6.28 -2.78 -9.11
CA ASN A 120 6.08 -2.58 -10.55
C ASN A 120 4.75 -1.87 -10.84
N PHE A 121 3.85 -1.85 -9.87
CA PHE A 121 2.49 -1.34 -10.00
C PHE A 121 2.16 -0.42 -8.83
N MET A 122 1.34 0.58 -9.07
CA MET A 122 0.83 1.48 -8.04
C MET A 122 -0.62 1.83 -8.35
N ALA A 123 -1.48 1.81 -7.35
CA ALA A 123 -2.88 2.23 -7.45
C ALA A 123 -3.32 2.92 -6.15
N ASP A 124 -4.36 3.74 -6.23
CA ASP A 124 -5.03 4.26 -5.04
C ASP A 124 -5.71 3.09 -4.31
N ASP A 125 -5.70 3.11 -2.99
CA ASP A 125 -6.31 2.08 -2.12
C ASP A 125 -7.76 1.71 -2.50
N LYS A 126 -8.58 2.70 -2.86
CA LYS A 126 -9.96 2.53 -3.31
C LYS A 126 -10.12 1.73 -4.61
N ASP A 127 -9.05 1.66 -5.42
CA ASP A 127 -9.01 0.91 -6.68
C ASP A 127 -8.37 -0.48 -6.45
N CYS A 128 -7.99 -0.82 -5.22
CA CYS A 128 -7.38 -2.09 -4.86
C CYS A 128 -8.41 -3.01 -4.18
N HIS A 129 -8.47 -4.26 -4.64
CA HIS A 129 -9.43 -5.24 -4.15
C HIS A 129 -8.72 -6.54 -3.84
N LEU A 130 -8.84 -7.00 -2.59
CA LEU A 130 -8.33 -8.30 -2.15
C LEU A 130 -9.50 -9.19 -1.77
N VAL A 131 -9.68 -10.28 -2.51
CA VAL A 131 -10.75 -11.26 -2.27
C VAL A 131 -10.42 -12.06 -1.01
N SER A 132 -11.40 -12.24 -0.13
CA SER A 132 -11.26 -13.10 1.05
C SER A 132 -10.91 -14.52 0.62
N LYS A 133 -10.20 -15.25 1.47
CA LYS A 133 -9.72 -16.60 1.13
C LYS A 133 -10.84 -17.55 0.72
N GLU A 134 -11.99 -17.42 1.37
CA GLU A 134 -13.18 -18.27 1.20
C GLU A 134 -13.80 -18.12 -0.19
N ASP A 135 -13.67 -16.93 -0.80
CA ASP A 135 -14.29 -16.60 -2.08
C ASP A 135 -13.33 -16.72 -3.27
N ARG A 136 -12.11 -17.22 -3.07
CA ARG A 136 -11.10 -17.44 -4.13
C ARG A 136 -11.38 -18.71 -4.95
N ASP A 137 -12.59 -18.85 -5.48
CA ASP A 137 -13.07 -20.04 -6.19
C ASP A 137 -12.92 -19.99 -7.72
N PHE A 138 -12.42 -18.87 -8.27
CA PHE A 138 -12.14 -18.72 -9.70
C PHE A 138 -10.91 -19.52 -10.15
N ILE A 139 -11.12 -20.79 -10.50
CA ILE A 139 -10.01 -21.68 -10.91
C ILE A 139 -9.55 -21.43 -12.35
N ILE A 140 -8.26 -21.12 -12.49
CA ILE A 140 -7.54 -20.98 -13.74
C ILE A 140 -6.60 -22.18 -13.90
N LYS A 141 -6.77 -22.96 -14.99
CA LYS A 141 -5.92 -24.13 -15.29
C LYS A 141 -4.58 -23.73 -15.92
N ARG A 142 -3.48 -24.14 -15.30
CA ARG A 142 -2.10 -24.10 -15.85
C ARG A 142 -1.84 -25.34 -16.73
N PRO A 143 -1.48 -25.19 -18.01
CA PRO A 143 -1.22 -26.31 -18.89
C PRO A 143 0.17 -26.88 -18.59
N ARG A 144 0.24 -28.21 -18.36
CA ARG A 144 1.48 -28.92 -18.02
C ARG A 144 2.62 -28.72 -19.02
N LEU A 145 2.36 -28.47 -20.30
CA LEU A 145 3.35 -28.14 -21.33
C LEU A 145 2.69 -27.52 -22.58
N THR A 146 3.24 -26.40 -23.05
CA THR A 146 3.34 -26.01 -24.48
C THR A 146 2.14 -26.17 -25.42
N ARG A 147 0.89 -26.07 -24.96
CA ARG A 147 -0.24 -25.78 -25.87
C ARG A 147 -0.27 -24.28 -26.17
N GLN A 148 0.57 -23.86 -27.12
CA GLN A 148 0.59 -22.58 -27.82
C GLN A 148 -0.35 -21.50 -27.25
N GLY A 149 0.14 -20.71 -26.29
CA GLY A 149 -0.45 -19.41 -25.92
C GLY A 149 -1.89 -19.41 -25.40
N LYS A 150 -2.43 -20.55 -24.95
CA LYS A 150 -3.82 -20.63 -24.48
C LYS A 150 -4.02 -20.07 -23.06
N THR A 151 -3.11 -20.25 -22.11
CA THR A 151 -3.30 -19.77 -20.72
C THR A 151 -1.99 -19.35 -20.05
N MET A 152 -2.06 -18.80 -18.85
CA MET A 152 -0.92 -18.32 -18.06
C MET A 152 0.09 -19.47 -17.80
N GLY A 153 1.33 -19.28 -18.27
CA GLY A 153 2.42 -20.24 -18.07
C GLY A 153 3.18 -20.01 -16.75
N LYS A 154 4.42 -20.52 -16.67
CA LYS A 154 5.31 -20.32 -15.51
C LYS A 154 5.95 -18.92 -15.42
N SER A 155 5.74 -18.06 -16.42
CA SER A 155 6.19 -16.67 -16.33
C SER A 155 5.31 -15.94 -15.32
N ASN A 156 5.91 -15.05 -14.54
CA ASN A 156 5.17 -14.28 -13.56
C ASN A 156 4.28 -13.19 -14.17
N LEU A 157 4.47 -12.86 -15.44
CA LEU A 157 3.64 -11.90 -16.16
C LEU A 157 2.95 -12.53 -17.35
N TRP A 158 1.67 -12.20 -17.52
CA TRP A 158 0.90 -12.56 -18.71
C TRP A 158 -0.05 -11.44 -19.13
N TYR A 159 -0.14 -11.20 -20.43
CA TYR A 159 -0.90 -10.09 -21.02
C TYR A 159 -2.12 -10.55 -21.81
N ALA A 160 -2.44 -11.85 -21.74
CA ALA A 160 -3.61 -12.48 -22.37
C ALA A 160 -3.90 -12.04 -23.83
N LYS A 161 -2.86 -11.79 -24.64
CA LYS A 161 -3.02 -11.25 -26.01
C LYS A 161 -3.56 -12.23 -27.05
N SER A 162 -3.59 -13.54 -26.73
CA SER A 162 -4.05 -14.56 -27.67
C SER A 162 -5.55 -14.41 -27.95
N ALA A 163 -6.04 -15.06 -29.03
CA ALA A 163 -7.47 -15.04 -29.35
C ALA A 163 -8.32 -15.60 -28.20
N TYR A 164 -7.87 -16.68 -27.55
CA TYR A 164 -8.49 -17.19 -26.34
C TYR A 164 -8.40 -16.19 -25.17
N GLY A 165 -7.21 -15.62 -24.93
CA GLY A 165 -7.00 -14.64 -23.87
C GLY A 165 -7.99 -13.47 -23.95
N ARG A 166 -8.15 -12.90 -25.14
CA ARG A 166 -9.04 -11.76 -25.39
C ARG A 166 -10.51 -12.13 -25.52
N GLY A 167 -10.81 -13.25 -26.17
CA GLY A 167 -12.17 -13.63 -26.55
C GLY A 167 -12.91 -14.48 -25.52
N GLU A 168 -12.20 -15.17 -24.63
CA GLU A 168 -12.79 -16.10 -23.68
C GLU A 168 -12.32 -15.84 -22.24
N PHE A 169 -11.01 -15.68 -22.03
CA PHE A 169 -10.46 -15.56 -20.68
C PHE A 169 -10.76 -14.21 -20.02
N ILE A 170 -10.39 -13.10 -20.67
CA ILE A 170 -10.64 -11.76 -20.13
C ILE A 170 -12.13 -11.51 -19.84
N PRO A 171 -13.08 -11.88 -20.72
CA PRO A 171 -14.51 -11.76 -20.39
C PRO A 171 -14.89 -12.48 -19.09
N ARG A 172 -14.42 -13.71 -18.88
CA ARG A 172 -14.66 -14.45 -17.62
C ARG A 172 -14.03 -13.78 -16.41
N VAL A 173 -12.85 -13.17 -16.57
CA VAL A 173 -12.21 -12.41 -15.49
C VAL A 173 -13.03 -11.15 -15.18
N ILE A 174 -13.55 -10.46 -16.18
CA ILE A 174 -14.42 -9.30 -15.98
C ILE A 174 -15.68 -9.72 -15.21
N ASP A 175 -16.32 -10.81 -15.63
CA ASP A 175 -17.48 -11.35 -14.93
C ASP A 175 -17.14 -11.70 -13.48
N GLU A 176 -15.95 -12.26 -13.23
CA GLU A 176 -15.48 -12.62 -11.89
C GLU A 176 -15.24 -11.40 -10.99
N ILE A 177 -14.45 -10.41 -11.45
CA ILE A 177 -14.10 -9.25 -10.61
C ILE A 177 -15.27 -8.29 -10.38
N GLN A 178 -16.36 -8.43 -11.15
CA GLN A 178 -17.60 -7.64 -11.04
C GLN A 178 -18.69 -8.38 -10.25
N ARG A 179 -18.39 -9.51 -9.63
CA ARG A 179 -19.32 -10.24 -8.78
C ARG A 179 -19.71 -9.41 -7.55
N ASP A 180 -21.00 -9.20 -7.36
CA ASP A 180 -21.55 -8.46 -6.21
C ASP A 180 -21.53 -9.27 -4.90
N ASP A 181 -21.28 -10.58 -4.95
CA ASP A 181 -21.31 -11.49 -3.81
C ASP A 181 -19.93 -11.75 -3.18
N LEU A 182 -18.87 -11.12 -3.69
CA LEU A 182 -17.52 -11.26 -3.14
C LEU A 182 -17.35 -10.54 -1.81
N ASN A 183 -16.71 -11.22 -0.86
CA ASN A 183 -16.19 -10.63 0.36
C ASN A 183 -14.76 -10.15 0.13
N PHE A 184 -14.47 -8.94 0.62
CA PHE A 184 -13.16 -8.32 0.49
C PHE A 184 -12.47 -8.21 1.85
N VAL A 185 -11.16 -8.43 1.84
CA VAL A 185 -10.29 -8.09 2.97
C VAL A 185 -10.13 -6.56 3.01
N PRO A 186 -10.36 -5.88 4.14
CA PRO A 186 -10.16 -4.45 4.25
C PRO A 186 -8.71 -4.03 3.99
N ILE A 187 -8.54 -3.07 3.09
CA ILE A 187 -7.24 -2.52 2.70
C ILE A 187 -7.08 -1.12 3.28
N SER A 188 -8.02 -0.22 2.96
CA SER A 188 -7.99 1.18 3.39
C SER A 188 -8.04 1.29 4.92
N LEU A 189 -7.42 2.35 5.44
CA LEU A 189 -7.49 2.70 6.85
C LEU A 189 -8.95 2.78 7.34
N GLU A 190 -9.82 3.45 6.59
CA GLU A 190 -11.24 3.63 6.94
C GLU A 190 -11.97 2.30 7.08
N ASP A 191 -11.81 1.39 6.11
CA ASP A 191 -12.50 0.11 6.14
C ASP A 191 -12.02 -0.76 7.28
N LYS A 192 -10.70 -0.75 7.55
CA LYS A 192 -10.11 -1.45 8.70
C LYS A 192 -10.63 -0.91 10.03
N ILE A 193 -10.58 0.40 10.23
CA ILE A 193 -11.08 1.03 11.46
C ILE A 193 -12.57 0.78 11.62
N LYS A 194 -13.36 0.89 10.55
CA LYS A 194 -14.80 0.64 10.58
C LYS A 194 -15.12 -0.81 10.95
N GLN A 195 -14.41 -1.78 10.36
CA GLN A 195 -14.55 -3.19 10.69
C GLN A 195 -14.25 -3.44 12.17
N ILE A 196 -13.11 -2.95 12.68
CA ILE A 196 -12.72 -3.11 14.08
C ILE A 196 -13.75 -2.45 15.01
N SER A 197 -14.10 -1.20 14.72
CA SER A 197 -15.04 -0.39 15.52
C SER A 197 -16.39 -1.09 15.71
N SER A 198 -16.85 -1.85 14.70
CA SER A 198 -18.10 -2.61 14.78
C SER A 198 -18.09 -3.75 15.80
N THR A 199 -16.91 -4.17 16.26
CA THR A 199 -16.71 -5.26 17.23
C THR A 199 -16.27 -4.79 18.61
N LEU A 200 -15.99 -3.49 18.78
CA LEU A 200 -15.51 -2.96 20.06
C LEU A 200 -16.61 -2.94 21.12
N GLU A 201 -16.30 -3.55 22.26
CA GLU A 201 -17.13 -3.46 23.47
C GLU A 201 -17.05 -2.06 24.11
N ASP A 202 -18.06 -1.71 24.90
CA ASP A 202 -18.02 -0.47 25.70
C ASP A 202 -16.95 -0.55 26.79
N GLY A 203 -16.15 0.50 26.93
CA GLY A 203 -15.09 0.56 27.93
C GLY A 203 -14.48 1.93 28.10
N ASN A 204 -13.39 2.00 28.86
CA ASN A 204 -12.55 3.19 28.89
C ASN A 204 -11.66 3.21 27.64
N ASN A 205 -12.21 3.72 26.54
CA ASN A 205 -11.56 3.71 25.23
C ASN A 205 -10.20 4.42 25.23
N LEU A 206 -9.98 5.41 26.10
CA LEU A 206 -8.67 6.06 26.20
C LEU A 206 -7.60 5.08 26.70
N SER A 207 -7.88 4.39 27.83
CA SER A 207 -6.98 3.37 28.39
C SER A 207 -6.74 2.22 27.41
N LEU A 208 -7.82 1.72 26.80
CA LEU A 208 -7.74 0.62 25.82
C LEU A 208 -6.98 1.03 24.55
N GLY A 209 -7.07 2.31 24.15
CA GLY A 209 -6.28 2.86 23.05
C GLY A 209 -4.78 2.81 23.35
N HIS A 210 -4.37 3.22 24.55
CA HIS A 210 -2.96 3.11 24.97
C HIS A 210 -2.49 1.66 25.08
N GLU A 211 -3.29 0.77 25.68
CA GLU A 211 -2.96 -0.66 25.75
C GLU A 211 -2.77 -1.28 24.35
N ALA A 212 -3.64 -0.96 23.40
CA ALA A 212 -3.50 -1.43 22.03
C ALA A 212 -2.28 -0.83 21.31
N TYR A 213 -1.96 0.44 21.57
CA TYR A 213 -0.79 1.11 21.01
C TYR A 213 0.52 0.48 21.51
N ASP A 214 0.60 0.21 22.83
CA ASP A 214 1.77 -0.44 23.44
C ASP A 214 1.99 -1.87 22.94
N GLU A 215 0.94 -2.51 22.41
CA GLU A 215 0.99 -3.83 21.76
C GLU A 215 1.20 -3.75 20.23
N GLU A 216 1.51 -2.58 19.68
CA GLU A 216 1.71 -2.32 18.24
C GLU A 216 0.47 -2.71 17.39
N LYS A 217 -0.73 -2.54 17.96
CA LYS A 217 -2.01 -2.80 17.28
C LYS A 217 -2.61 -1.48 16.79
N ASP A 218 -1.93 -0.82 15.86
CA ASP A 218 -2.22 0.54 15.42
C ASP A 218 -3.69 0.77 15.00
N PHE A 219 -4.27 -0.13 14.19
CA PHE A 219 -5.66 0.00 13.76
C PHE A 219 -6.65 -0.13 14.93
N LEU A 220 -6.33 -0.95 15.94
CA LEU A 220 -7.16 -1.11 17.13
C LEU A 220 -7.04 0.10 18.05
N ALA A 221 -5.82 0.59 18.27
CA ALA A 221 -5.55 1.80 19.02
C ALA A 221 -6.28 3.00 18.40
N ALA A 222 -6.17 3.17 17.08
CA ALA A 222 -6.89 4.18 16.31
C ALA A 222 -8.41 4.10 16.49
N ALA A 223 -9.00 2.90 16.44
CA ALA A 223 -10.44 2.73 16.65
C ALA A 223 -10.87 3.13 18.07
N TYR A 224 -10.08 2.79 19.09
CA TYR A 224 -10.34 3.21 20.47
C TYR A 224 -10.20 4.72 20.67
N PHE A 225 -9.12 5.35 20.18
CA PHE A 225 -8.96 6.80 20.28
C PHE A 225 -10.05 7.55 19.53
N THR A 226 -10.49 7.06 18.37
CA THR A 226 -11.64 7.62 17.64
C THR A 226 -12.89 7.62 18.51
N ARG A 227 -13.22 6.50 19.16
CA ARG A 227 -14.38 6.39 20.06
C ARG A 227 -14.22 7.21 21.35
N ALA A 228 -12.98 7.42 21.81
CA ALA A 228 -12.72 8.33 22.93
C ALA A 228 -13.07 9.78 22.54
N LEU A 229 -12.63 10.23 21.37
CA LEU A 229 -12.90 11.56 20.83
C LEU A 229 -14.38 11.82 20.54
N GLU A 230 -15.15 10.81 20.15
CA GLU A 230 -16.61 10.90 20.01
C GLU A 230 -17.32 11.25 21.33
N LYS A 231 -16.73 10.86 22.47
CA LYS A 231 -17.27 11.13 23.80
C LYS A 231 -16.78 12.46 24.35
N GLU A 232 -15.48 12.71 24.24
CA GLU A 232 -14.83 13.92 24.71
C GLU A 232 -13.55 14.18 23.92
N GLU A 233 -13.45 15.36 23.30
CA GLU A 233 -12.25 15.77 22.61
C GLU A 233 -11.16 16.16 23.62
N THR A 234 -10.08 15.38 23.69
CA THR A 234 -8.93 15.63 24.58
C THR A 234 -7.62 15.62 23.81
N TYR A 235 -6.61 16.33 24.34
CA TYR A 235 -5.26 16.35 23.76
C TYR A 235 -4.68 14.92 23.66
N GLU A 236 -4.78 14.15 24.74
CA GLU A 236 -4.25 12.79 24.84
C GLU A 236 -4.88 11.85 23.80
N ALA A 237 -6.20 11.91 23.60
CA ALA A 237 -6.88 11.09 22.60
C ALA A 237 -6.51 11.47 21.17
N TYR A 238 -6.33 12.76 20.88
CA TYR A 238 -5.86 13.20 19.56
C TYR A 238 -4.43 12.77 19.28
N LEU A 239 -3.53 12.93 20.26
CA LEU A 239 -2.13 12.51 20.11
C LEU A 239 -2.03 11.01 19.90
N GLY A 240 -2.77 10.22 20.69
CA GLY A 240 -2.85 8.78 20.53
C GLY A 240 -3.38 8.38 19.14
N LEU A 241 -4.41 9.07 18.63
CA LEU A 241 -4.93 8.82 17.28
C LEU A 241 -3.90 9.15 16.19
N ALA A 242 -3.20 10.30 16.29
CA ALA A 242 -2.17 10.69 15.33
C ALA A 242 -1.03 9.66 15.28
N LYS A 243 -0.50 9.25 16.44
CA LYS A 243 0.55 8.22 16.53
C LYS A 243 0.08 6.86 16.01
N SER A 244 -1.16 6.47 16.31
CA SER A 244 -1.74 5.23 15.76
C SER A 244 -1.91 5.29 14.24
N TYR A 245 -2.29 6.44 13.68
CA TYR A 245 -2.37 6.61 12.22
C TYR A 245 -0.99 6.54 11.57
N GLN A 246 0.04 7.10 12.22
CA GLN A 246 1.42 6.98 11.75
C GLN A 246 1.90 5.52 11.75
N GLY A 247 1.67 4.76 12.83
CA GLY A 247 1.99 3.33 12.90
C GLY A 247 1.22 2.50 11.85
N ALA A 248 -0.03 2.88 11.58
CA ALA A 248 -0.83 2.34 10.49
C ALA A 248 -0.44 2.83 9.07
N LEU A 249 0.69 3.52 8.92
CA LEU A 249 1.22 4.05 7.66
C LEU A 249 0.30 5.10 6.98
N ALA A 250 -0.61 5.73 7.75
CA ALA A 250 -1.56 6.76 7.30
C ALA A 250 -1.07 8.18 7.62
N TYR A 251 0.14 8.48 7.16
CA TYR A 251 0.90 9.70 7.46
C TYR A 251 0.16 11.01 7.18
N THR A 252 -0.49 11.18 6.02
CA THR A 252 -1.22 12.42 5.71
C THR A 252 -2.33 12.67 6.71
N LYS A 253 -3.06 11.62 7.13
CA LYS A 253 -4.13 11.76 8.14
C LYS A 253 -3.58 12.02 9.53
N ALA A 254 -2.46 11.39 9.89
CA ALA A 254 -1.77 11.69 11.15
C ALA A 254 -1.37 13.17 11.19
N LEU A 255 -0.81 13.69 10.10
CA LEU A 255 -0.42 15.09 9.96
C LEU A 255 -1.61 16.06 10.05
N GLU A 256 -2.73 15.73 9.41
CA GLU A 256 -3.99 16.50 9.54
C GLU A 256 -4.49 16.54 11.00
N ILE A 257 -4.32 15.46 11.77
CA ILE A 257 -4.67 15.45 13.19
C ILE A 257 -3.71 16.34 13.99
N LEU A 258 -2.41 16.28 13.75
CA LEU A 258 -1.43 17.14 14.42
C LEU A 258 -1.70 18.62 14.13
N GLU A 259 -2.00 18.97 12.88
CA GLU A 259 -2.39 20.32 12.48
C GLU A 259 -3.68 20.77 13.20
N LYS A 260 -4.66 19.89 13.32
CA LYS A 260 -5.86 20.14 14.12
C LYS A 260 -5.51 20.37 15.59
N MET A 261 -4.64 19.55 16.19
CA MET A 261 -4.20 19.73 17.57
C MET A 261 -3.53 21.08 17.79
N MET A 262 -2.61 21.48 16.91
CA MET A 262 -1.95 22.80 16.97
C MET A 262 -2.97 23.95 16.94
N SER A 263 -4.03 23.81 16.14
CA SER A 263 -5.10 24.82 16.08
C SER A 263 -5.96 24.91 17.35
N LEU A 264 -6.13 23.80 18.07
CA LEU A 264 -7.00 23.70 19.25
C LEU A 264 -6.24 24.02 20.55
N TYR A 265 -5.02 23.53 20.69
CA TYR A 265 -4.25 23.55 21.93
C TYR A 265 -3.04 24.48 21.87
N GLY A 266 -2.70 24.99 20.68
CA GLY A 266 -1.48 25.73 20.42
C GLY A 266 -0.37 24.82 19.90
N GLU A 267 0.66 25.45 19.33
CA GLU A 267 1.87 24.75 18.90
C GLU A 267 2.75 24.46 20.13
N ASP A 268 3.37 23.28 20.14
CA ASP A 268 4.44 22.91 21.06
C ASP A 268 5.52 22.11 20.34
N GLU A 269 6.63 21.86 21.03
CA GLU A 269 7.79 21.15 20.47
C GLU A 269 7.44 19.72 20.04
N GLU A 270 6.60 18.99 20.78
CA GLU A 270 6.24 17.61 20.44
C GLU A 270 5.46 17.58 19.12
N LEU A 271 4.41 18.39 18.99
CA LEU A 271 3.59 18.42 17.79
C LEU A 271 4.39 18.86 16.54
N ILE A 272 5.29 19.83 16.70
CA ILE A 272 6.12 20.32 15.60
C ILE A 272 7.13 19.27 15.15
N ASN A 273 7.76 18.57 16.09
CA ASN A 273 8.71 17.50 15.77
C ASN A 273 8.03 16.34 15.05
N GLU A 274 6.86 15.92 15.51
CA GLU A 274 6.09 14.85 14.86
C GLU A 274 5.62 15.28 13.46
N ALA A 275 5.10 16.52 13.33
CA ALA A 275 4.65 17.03 12.04
C ALA A 275 5.82 17.15 11.04
N PHE A 276 7.00 17.57 11.50
CA PHE A 276 8.21 17.58 10.68
C PHE A 276 8.59 16.16 10.23
N SER A 277 8.73 15.23 11.17
CA SER A 277 9.09 13.83 10.89
C SER A 277 8.17 13.20 9.85
N ILE A 278 6.85 13.34 10.02
CA ILE A 278 5.85 12.79 9.11
C ILE A 278 5.92 13.44 7.72
N SER A 279 5.97 14.79 7.67
CA SER A 279 5.97 15.50 6.39
C SER A 279 7.26 15.29 5.60
N ASP A 280 8.40 15.17 6.28
CA ASP A 280 9.67 14.79 5.67
C ASP A 280 9.60 13.37 5.11
N PHE A 281 9.03 12.42 5.85
CA PHE A 281 8.92 11.02 5.43
C PHE A 281 8.15 10.85 4.12
N ILE A 282 7.01 11.53 4.00
CA ILE A 282 6.16 11.46 2.80
C ILE A 282 6.60 12.44 1.70
N LEU A 283 7.75 13.10 1.89
CA LEU A 283 8.30 14.08 0.97
C LEU A 283 7.29 15.21 0.65
N ASP A 284 6.50 15.62 1.64
CA ASP A 284 5.63 16.79 1.54
C ASP A 284 6.45 18.07 1.68
N TYR A 285 6.99 18.52 0.56
CA TYR A 285 7.86 19.69 0.47
C TYR A 285 7.34 20.91 1.24
N GLU A 286 6.06 21.25 1.10
CA GLU A 286 5.53 22.47 1.70
C GLU A 286 5.50 22.36 3.23
N ARG A 287 4.96 21.26 3.75
CA ARG A 287 4.83 21.03 5.19
C ARG A 287 6.18 20.73 5.84
N ALA A 288 7.03 19.92 5.22
CA ALA A 288 8.34 19.56 5.75
C ALA A 288 9.25 20.80 5.88
N SER A 289 9.28 21.65 4.85
CA SER A 289 9.99 22.94 4.90
C SER A 289 9.49 23.85 6.03
N LEU A 290 8.16 23.90 6.22
CA LEU A 290 7.52 24.71 7.25
C LEU A 290 7.88 24.20 8.66
N TYR A 291 7.70 22.90 8.91
CA TYR A 291 7.90 22.32 10.23
C TYR A 291 9.38 22.21 10.60
N TYR A 292 10.29 21.99 9.64
CA TYR A 292 11.72 22.07 9.88
C TYR A 292 12.13 23.44 10.44
N LYS A 293 11.63 24.52 9.84
CA LYS A 293 11.91 25.88 10.30
C LYS A 293 11.33 26.15 11.70
N LYS A 294 10.15 25.61 12.00
CA LYS A 294 9.52 25.72 13.32
C LYS A 294 10.31 24.94 14.37
N GLN A 295 10.72 23.71 14.07
CA GLN A 295 11.56 22.87 14.93
C GLN A 295 12.83 23.60 15.35
N LYS A 296 13.57 24.17 14.39
CA LYS A 296 14.78 24.97 14.68
C LYS A 296 14.53 26.19 15.57
N SER A 297 13.33 26.75 15.51
CA SER A 297 12.96 27.88 16.40
C SER A 297 12.72 27.43 17.85
N TYR A 298 12.31 26.17 18.07
CA TYR A 298 12.12 25.59 19.40
C TYR A 298 13.43 25.13 20.05
N GLU A 299 14.39 24.66 19.27
CA GLU A 299 15.70 24.21 19.76
C GLU A 299 16.60 25.37 20.27
N GLU A 300 16.09 26.61 20.25
CA GLU A 300 16.85 27.86 20.49
C GLU A 300 18.12 27.97 19.60
N GLU A 301 18.18 27.18 18.53
CA GLU A 301 19.27 27.21 17.57
C GLU A 301 19.09 28.42 16.65
N GLU A 302 20.13 29.26 16.57
CA GLU A 302 20.19 30.26 15.52
C GLU A 302 20.33 29.52 14.19
N MET A 303 19.21 29.25 13.53
CA MET A 303 19.17 28.54 12.27
C MET A 303 20.08 29.24 11.26
N VAL A 304 21.20 28.60 10.92
CA VAL A 304 22.10 29.11 9.90
C VAL A 304 21.34 28.97 8.58
N GLN A 305 21.16 30.08 7.85
CA GLN A 305 20.45 30.05 6.56
C GLN A 305 21.00 28.97 5.63
N GLU A 306 22.31 28.71 5.69
CA GLU A 306 23.00 27.68 4.93
C GLU A 306 22.46 26.26 5.23
N GLU A 307 22.18 25.93 6.49
CA GLU A 307 21.64 24.61 6.88
C GLU A 307 20.21 24.42 6.37
N TYR A 308 19.38 25.45 6.50
CA TYR A 308 18.03 25.43 5.94
C TYR A 308 18.06 25.21 4.42
N TYR A 309 18.86 25.97 3.69
CA TYR A 309 18.94 25.79 2.24
C TYR A 309 19.57 24.45 1.84
N ALA A 310 20.50 23.90 2.63
CA ALA A 310 21.04 22.57 2.39
C ALA A 310 19.94 21.50 2.49
N TYR A 311 19.17 21.52 3.57
CA TYR A 311 18.02 20.62 3.76
C TYR A 311 16.99 20.75 2.62
N ILE A 312 16.60 21.99 2.28
CA ILE A 312 15.62 22.24 1.22
C ILE A 312 16.10 21.70 -0.13
N ASN A 313 17.37 21.90 -0.50
CA ASN A 313 17.91 21.38 -1.76
C ASN A 313 17.89 19.85 -1.80
N GLU A 314 18.23 19.19 -0.68
CA GLU A 314 18.17 17.73 -0.56
C GLU A 314 16.72 17.23 -0.70
N LEU A 315 15.77 17.86 -0.01
CA LEU A 315 14.36 17.53 -0.11
C LEU A 315 13.82 17.74 -1.54
N GLU A 316 14.22 18.81 -2.24
CA GLU A 316 13.84 19.02 -3.65
C GLU A 316 14.33 17.90 -4.56
N ASP A 317 15.56 17.45 -4.37
CA ASP A 317 16.14 16.35 -5.16
C ASP A 317 15.42 15.02 -4.88
N LEU A 318 15.04 14.76 -3.61
CA LEU A 318 14.24 13.60 -3.23
C LEU A 318 12.82 13.68 -3.83
N VAL A 319 12.13 14.82 -3.70
CA VAL A 319 10.80 15.04 -4.26
C VAL A 319 10.81 14.88 -5.78
N LYS A 320 11.84 15.37 -6.46
CA LYS A 320 12.00 15.22 -7.91
C LYS A 320 12.21 13.76 -8.32
N SER A 321 12.90 12.98 -7.49
CA SER A 321 13.22 11.58 -7.76
C SER A 321 12.06 10.64 -7.43
N PHE A 322 11.34 10.91 -6.34
CA PHE A 322 10.41 9.96 -5.72
C PHE A 322 9.01 10.50 -5.45
N GLY A 323 8.82 11.83 -5.47
CA GLY A 323 7.56 12.46 -5.09
C GLY A 323 6.36 12.12 -5.99
N ALA A 324 6.58 11.52 -7.16
CA ALA A 324 5.51 10.99 -8.00
C ALA A 324 4.90 9.67 -7.48
N TYR A 325 5.65 8.93 -6.65
CA TYR A 325 5.23 7.64 -6.11
C TYR A 325 4.47 7.80 -4.80
N ILE A 326 4.81 8.80 -3.99
CA ILE A 326 4.20 9.04 -2.69
C ILE A 326 2.95 9.92 -2.82
N LYS A 327 1.93 9.60 -2.01
CA LYS A 327 0.75 10.44 -1.83
C LYS A 327 1.02 11.44 -0.70
N LYS A 328 0.71 12.71 -0.92
CA LYS A 328 0.97 13.84 -0.02
C LYS A 328 -0.32 14.32 0.60
#